data_AF-U5EQV4-F1
#
_entry.id   AF-U5EQV4-F1
#
_cell.length_a   1.000
_cell.length_b   1.000
_cell.length_c   1.000
_cell.angle_alpha   90.00
_cell.angle_beta   90.00
_cell.angle_gamma   90.00
#
_symmetry.space_group_name_H-M   'P 1'
#
loop_
_entity.id
_entity.type
_entity.pdbx_description
1 polymer ?
#
loop_
_entity_poly.entity_id
_entity_poly.type
_entity_poly.pdbx_seq_one_letter_code
_entity_poly.pdbx_strand_id
1 'polypeptide(L)'
;MPQEIKRERKSTQSLMRPKRDHWNEAPLSPCPIPDISDDELVTISVRDLNRTLKLRGLTRDEIVRMKQRRRTLKNRGYAASCRIKRIEQKDELETEKTQEWHDMEALHDENNRISDEVESLKGKYEALRKFALSKKIPLPPEFETT
;
A
#
# COMPACT_ATOMS: atom_id res chain seq x y z
N MET A 1 4.14 12.82 -23.92
CA MET A 1 2.66 12.71 -23.92
C MET A 1 2.28 11.36 -23.34
N PRO A 2 1.73 11.28 -22.11
CA PRO A 2 1.31 10.00 -21.55
C PRO A 2 0.07 9.49 -22.30
N GLN A 3 0.11 8.22 -22.73
CA GLN A 3 -0.97 7.57 -23.46
C GLN A 3 -2.12 7.23 -22.50
N GLU A 4 -3.31 7.77 -22.76
CA GLU A 4 -4.54 7.45 -22.04
C GLU A 4 -4.96 6.00 -22.31
N ILE A 5 -4.89 5.16 -21.27
CA ILE A 5 -5.46 3.81 -21.30
C ILE A 5 -6.99 3.94 -21.18
N LYS A 6 -7.67 3.94 -22.32
CA LYS A 6 -9.14 3.87 -22.39
C LYS A 6 -9.61 2.51 -21.85
N ARG A 7 -10.00 2.45 -20.57
CA ARG A 7 -10.74 1.32 -20.01
C ARG A 7 -12.18 1.37 -20.50
N GLU A 8 -12.49 0.64 -21.58
CA GLU A 8 -13.87 0.35 -21.97
C GLU A 8 -14.58 -0.41 -20.84
N ARG A 9 -15.56 0.24 -20.20
CA ARG A 9 -16.54 -0.45 -19.34
C ARG A 9 -17.44 -1.28 -20.25
N LYS A 10 -17.16 -2.58 -20.38
CA LYS A 10 -18.13 -3.54 -20.92
C LYS A 10 -19.37 -3.51 -20.04
N SER A 11 -20.43 -2.86 -20.55
CA SER A 11 -21.77 -2.93 -19.99
C SER A 11 -22.29 -4.34 -20.19
N THR A 12 -22.11 -5.20 -19.19
CA THR A 12 -22.76 -6.51 -19.15
C THR A 12 -24.23 -6.29 -18.85
N GLN A 13 -25.06 -6.40 -19.89
CA GLN A 13 -26.51 -6.49 -19.78
C GLN A 13 -26.86 -7.63 -18.81
N SER A 14 -27.22 -7.27 -17.57
CA SER A 14 -27.60 -8.22 -16.54
C SER A 14 -28.98 -8.76 -16.90
N LEU A 15 -29.01 -9.94 -17.52
CA LEU A 15 -30.22 -10.76 -17.61
C LEU A 15 -30.74 -10.96 -16.18
N MET A 16 -31.93 -10.42 -15.91
CA MET A 16 -32.61 -10.59 -14.63
C MET A 16 -32.81 -12.08 -14.36
N ARG A 17 -31.95 -12.63 -13.50
CA ARG A 17 -32.18 -13.93 -12.88
C ARG A 17 -33.44 -13.84 -12.01
N PRO A 18 -34.30 -14.86 -11.99
CA PRO A 18 -35.49 -14.85 -11.15
C PRO A 18 -35.07 -14.67 -9.69
N LYS A 19 -35.65 -13.67 -9.03
CA LYS A 19 -35.46 -13.38 -7.60
C LYS A 19 -35.86 -14.63 -6.81
N ARG A 20 -34.86 -15.42 -6.39
CA ARG A 20 -35.06 -16.49 -5.41
C ARG A 20 -34.81 -15.92 -4.02
N ASP A 21 -35.81 -16.20 -3.19
CA ASP A 21 -35.92 -16.00 -1.76
C ASP A 21 -35.94 -14.55 -1.31
N HIS A 22 -37.17 -14.12 -1.03
CA HIS A 22 -37.51 -13.00 -0.19
C HIS A 22 -36.87 -13.22 1.19
N TRP A 23 -35.58 -12.92 1.32
CA TRP A 23 -34.94 -12.77 2.61
C TRP A 23 -35.54 -11.52 3.21
N ASN A 24 -36.56 -11.74 4.04
CA ASN A 24 -37.20 -10.76 4.90
C ASN A 24 -36.22 -9.62 5.18
N GLU A 25 -36.54 -8.43 4.66
CA GLU A 25 -36.03 -7.16 5.15
C GLU A 25 -36.43 -7.11 6.63
N ALA A 26 -35.59 -7.72 7.47
CA ALA A 26 -35.78 -7.67 8.90
C ALA A 26 -35.67 -6.18 9.27
N PRO A 27 -36.63 -5.63 10.02
CA PRO A 27 -36.59 -4.23 10.42
C PRO A 27 -35.23 -3.94 11.05
N LEU A 28 -34.66 -2.76 10.74
CA LEU A 28 -33.33 -2.29 11.16
C LEU A 28 -33.16 -2.14 12.68
N SER A 29 -34.10 -2.66 13.48
CA SER A 29 -34.07 -2.71 14.93
C SER A 29 -33.73 -4.14 15.38
N PRO A 30 -32.63 -4.34 16.12
CA PRO A 30 -32.32 -5.65 16.69
C PRO A 30 -33.42 -6.01 17.69
N CYS A 31 -34.19 -7.07 17.44
CA CYS A 31 -34.83 -7.76 18.55
C CYS A 31 -33.71 -8.37 19.41
N PRO A 32 -33.58 -8.01 20.70
CA PRO A 32 -32.58 -8.61 21.56
C PRO A 32 -32.93 -10.09 21.70
N ILE A 33 -32.17 -10.98 21.06
CA ILE A 33 -32.09 -12.35 21.54
C ILE A 33 -31.22 -12.25 22.79
N PRO A 34 -31.72 -12.54 24.01
CA PRO A 34 -31.21 -11.92 25.24
C PRO A 34 -29.73 -12.17 25.62
N ASP A 35 -29.02 -13.16 25.06
CA ASP A 35 -27.82 -13.68 25.74
C ASP A 35 -26.57 -13.88 24.85
N ILE A 36 -26.39 -13.15 23.75
CA ILE A 36 -25.10 -13.11 23.02
C ILE A 36 -24.76 -11.66 22.68
N SER A 37 -23.64 -11.17 23.22
CA SER A 37 -23.12 -9.83 22.93
C SER A 37 -22.61 -9.73 21.49
N ASP A 38 -22.54 -8.51 20.93
CA ASP A 38 -21.97 -8.30 19.60
C ASP A 38 -20.51 -8.78 19.53
N ASP A 39 -19.72 -8.56 20.59
CA ASP A 39 -18.32 -8.97 20.68
C ASP A 39 -18.16 -10.48 20.71
N GLU A 40 -18.96 -11.17 21.52
CA GLU A 40 -19.00 -12.64 21.53
C GLU A 40 -19.44 -13.18 20.17
N LEU A 41 -20.44 -12.54 19.54
CA LEU A 41 -20.98 -12.96 18.25
C LEU A 41 -19.98 -12.86 17.10
N VAL A 42 -19.05 -11.89 17.12
CA VAL A 42 -18.00 -11.78 16.09
C VAL A 42 -16.80 -12.69 16.36
N THR A 43 -16.49 -12.95 17.63
CA THR A 43 -15.30 -13.72 18.07
C THR A 43 -15.52 -15.24 18.06
N ILE A 44 -16.70 -15.73 18.46
CA ILE A 44 -17.00 -17.16 18.53
C ILE A 44 -16.75 -17.86 17.18
N SER A 45 -16.30 -19.11 17.17
CA SER A 45 -16.14 -19.86 15.92
C SER A 45 -17.50 -20.12 15.25
N VAL A 46 -17.52 -20.37 13.93
CA VAL A 46 -18.78 -20.72 13.24
C VAL A 46 -19.33 -22.06 13.78
N ARG A 47 -18.45 -23.00 14.16
CA ARG A 47 -18.84 -24.29 14.72
C ARG A 47 -19.54 -24.10 16.06
N ASP A 48 -18.93 -23.34 16.96
CA ASP A 48 -19.44 -23.14 18.31
C ASP A 48 -20.68 -22.24 18.31
N LEU A 49 -20.74 -21.25 17.43
CA LEU A 49 -21.97 -20.47 17.21
C LEU A 49 -23.14 -21.39 16.84
N ASN A 50 -22.97 -22.25 15.83
CA ASN A 50 -24.04 -23.16 15.42
C ASN A 50 -24.43 -24.14 16.54
N ARG A 51 -23.47 -24.61 17.35
CA ARG A 51 -23.73 -25.48 18.50
C ARG A 51 -24.54 -24.74 19.57
N THR A 52 -24.09 -23.56 19.98
CA THR A 52 -24.75 -22.74 21.00
C THR A 52 -26.18 -22.38 20.60
N LEU A 53 -26.39 -21.93 19.36
CA LEU A 53 -27.73 -21.55 18.88
C LEU A 53 -28.69 -22.77 18.87
N LYS A 54 -28.21 -23.96 18.50
CA LYS A 54 -29.01 -25.19 18.52
C LYS A 54 -29.31 -25.68 19.95
N LEU A 55 -28.31 -25.67 20.84
CA LEU A 55 -28.49 -26.11 22.24
C LEU A 55 -29.46 -25.21 23.00
N ARG A 56 -29.53 -23.93 22.66
CA ARG A 56 -30.51 -22.97 23.20
C ARG A 56 -31.92 -23.12 22.60
N GLY A 57 -32.13 -24.06 21.69
CA GLY A 57 -33.45 -24.35 21.12
C GLY A 57 -33.98 -23.28 20.17
N LEU A 58 -33.11 -22.44 19.58
CA LEU A 58 -33.55 -21.40 18.66
C LEU A 58 -34.17 -22.01 17.39
N THR A 59 -35.21 -21.37 16.90
CA THR A 59 -35.84 -21.69 15.63
C THR A 59 -34.91 -21.43 14.45
N ARG A 60 -35.20 -22.05 13.31
CA ARG A 60 -34.43 -21.87 12.07
C ARG A 60 -34.31 -20.38 11.69
N ASP A 61 -35.38 -19.61 11.84
CA ASP A 61 -35.40 -18.20 11.47
C ASP A 61 -34.56 -17.34 12.41
N GLU A 62 -34.56 -17.65 13.71
CA GLU A 62 -33.69 -16.99 14.69
C GLU A 62 -32.21 -17.28 14.42
N ILE A 63 -31.87 -18.52 14.07
CA ILE A 63 -30.51 -18.90 13.69
C ILE A 63 -30.05 -18.10 12.45
N VAL A 64 -30.91 -17.98 11.44
CA VAL A 64 -30.63 -17.18 10.24
C VAL A 64 -30.42 -15.71 10.61
N ARG A 65 -31.29 -15.12 11.44
CA ARG A 65 -31.13 -13.73 11.91
C ARG A 65 -29.81 -13.52 12.66
N MET A 66 -29.41 -14.44 13.53
CA MET A 66 -28.13 -14.36 14.25
C MET A 66 -26.92 -14.46 13.32
N LYS A 67 -26.98 -15.30 12.29
CA LYS A 67 -25.94 -15.38 11.26
C LYS A 67 -25.84 -14.08 10.45
N GLN A 68 -26.99 -13.49 10.12
CA GLN A 68 -27.03 -12.21 9.41
C GLN A 68 -26.46 -11.07 10.28
N ARG A 69 -26.85 -10.98 11.55
CA ARG A 69 -26.29 -10.02 12.52
C ARG A 69 -24.77 -10.15 12.61
N ARG A 70 -24.25 -11.37 12.77
CA ARG A 70 -22.80 -11.65 12.75
C ARG A 70 -22.14 -11.17 11.46
N ARG A 71 -22.74 -11.43 10.30
CA ARG A 71 -22.20 -11.00 9.00
C ARG A 71 -22.10 -9.47 8.93
N THR A 72 -23.14 -8.76 9.34
CA THR A 72 -23.16 -7.30 9.39
C THR A 72 -22.06 -6.75 10.32
N LEU A 73 -21.90 -7.33 11.52
CA LEU A 73 -20.86 -6.91 12.46
C LEU A 73 -19.45 -7.18 11.93
N LYS A 74 -19.19 -8.36 11.36
CA LYS A 74 -17.88 -8.65 10.74
C LYS A 74 -17.58 -7.73 9.58
N ASN A 75 -18.56 -7.44 8.73
CA ASN A 75 -18.39 -6.51 7.61
C ASN A 75 -18.09 -5.09 8.10
N ARG A 76 -18.69 -4.65 9.22
CA ARG A 76 -18.33 -3.39 9.88
C ARG A 76 -16.85 -3.37 10.29
N GLY A 77 -16.38 -4.45 10.92
CA GLY A 77 -14.97 -4.62 11.27
C GLY A 77 -14.05 -4.60 10.03
N TYR A 78 -14.41 -5.33 8.97
CA TYR A 78 -13.64 -5.34 7.73
C TYR A 78 -13.57 -3.97 7.05
N ALA A 79 -14.64 -3.17 7.11
CA ALA A 79 -14.61 -1.80 6.59
C ALA A 79 -13.64 -0.92 7.38
N ALA A 80 -13.61 -1.04 8.71
CA ALA A 80 -12.66 -0.32 9.56
C ALA A 80 -11.21 -0.75 9.26
N SER A 81 -10.92 -2.06 9.25
CA SER A 81 -9.60 -2.59 8.91
C SER A 81 -9.15 -2.20 7.51
N CYS A 82 -10.07 -2.14 6.53
CA CYS A 82 -9.76 -1.70 5.17
C CYS A 82 -9.33 -0.21 5.14
N ARG A 83 -9.98 0.64 5.93
CA ARG A 83 -9.59 2.06 6.05
C ARG A 83 -8.22 2.19 6.71
N ILE A 84 -7.98 1.48 7.81
CA ILE A 84 -6.70 1.47 8.52
C ILE A 84 -5.56 1.06 7.58
N LYS A 85 -5.68 -0.11 6.92
CA LYS A 85 -4.67 -0.60 5.96
C LYS A 85 -4.38 0.37 4.83
N ARG A 86 -5.40 1.10 4.36
CA ARG A 86 -5.21 2.10 3.30
C ARG A 86 -4.43 3.31 3.80
N ILE A 87 -4.69 3.75 5.02
CA ILE A 87 -3.98 4.87 5.65
C ILE A 87 -2.54 4.44 5.91
N GLU A 88 -2.32 3.29 6.54
CA GLU A 88 -0.98 2.72 6.76
C GLU A 88 -0.18 2.62 5.45
N GLN A 89 -0.77 2.06 4.39
CA GLN A 89 -0.10 1.96 3.09
C GLN A 89 0.23 3.35 2.49
N LYS A 90 -0.64 4.34 2.68
CA LYS A 90 -0.38 5.71 2.21
C LYS A 90 0.79 6.32 2.98
N ASP A 91 0.80 6.17 4.30
CA ASP A 91 1.82 6.73 5.18
C ASP A 91 3.20 6.07 4.94
N GLU A 92 3.22 4.76 4.69
CA GLU A 92 4.41 4.02 4.26
C GLU A 92 4.99 4.59 2.96
N LEU A 93 4.16 4.78 1.93
CA LEU A 93 4.58 5.35 0.65
C LEU A 93 5.04 6.81 0.77
N GLU A 94 4.43 7.60 1.65
CA GLU A 94 4.84 8.99 1.91
C GLU A 94 6.21 9.05 2.62
N THR A 95 6.47 8.10 3.52
CA THR A 95 7.76 7.93 4.17
C THR A 95 8.85 7.51 3.18
N GLU A 96 8.56 6.48 2.36
CA GLU A 96 9.49 5.99 1.33
C GLU A 96 9.85 7.09 0.33
N LYS A 97 8.85 7.82 -0.19
CA LYS A 97 9.07 8.96 -1.08
C LYS A 97 9.98 10.02 -0.45
N THR A 98 9.78 10.32 0.83
CA THR A 98 10.58 11.33 1.53
C THR A 98 12.02 10.87 1.70
N GLN A 99 12.22 9.59 2.03
CA GLN A 99 13.56 8.99 2.13
C GLN A 99 14.27 9.00 0.78
N GLU A 100 13.61 8.55 -0.30
CA GLU A 100 14.19 8.58 -1.66
C GLU A 100 14.60 9.99 -2.09
N TRP A 101 13.82 11.00 -1.72
CA TRP A 101 14.15 12.39 -2.02
C TRP A 101 15.42 12.85 -1.29
N HIS A 102 15.55 12.52 0.00
CA HIS A 102 16.76 12.81 0.77
C HIS A 102 17.99 12.07 0.22
N ASP A 103 17.84 10.80 -0.17
CA ASP A 103 18.94 10.02 -0.74
C ASP A 103 19.40 10.62 -2.08
N MET A 104 18.46 11.10 -2.91
CA MET A 104 18.76 11.78 -4.16
C MET A 104 19.53 13.09 -3.94
N GLU A 105 19.11 13.90 -2.96
CA GLU A 105 19.80 15.14 -2.60
C GLU A 105 21.22 14.86 -2.11
N ALA A 106 21.40 13.89 -1.21
CA ALA A 106 22.70 13.49 -0.71
C ALA A 106 23.64 12.98 -1.82
N LEU A 107 23.12 12.16 -2.75
CA LEU A 107 23.90 11.69 -3.90
C LEU A 107 24.27 12.81 -4.87
N HIS A 108 23.38 13.78 -5.07
CA HIS A 108 23.65 14.93 -5.92
C HIS A 108 24.76 15.80 -5.32
N ASP A 109 24.70 16.07 -4.02
CA ASP A 109 25.73 16.83 -3.31
C ASP A 109 27.09 16.12 -3.33
N GLU A 110 27.12 14.81 -3.13
CA GLU A 110 28.35 14.03 -3.21
C GLU A 110 28.93 14.02 -4.64
N ASN A 111 28.09 13.94 -5.66
CA ASN A 111 28.53 14.00 -7.05
C ASN A 111 29.13 15.37 -7.41
N ASN A 112 28.52 16.46 -6.92
CA ASN A 112 29.10 17.80 -7.08
C ASN A 112 30.45 17.91 -6.38
N ARG A 113 30.55 17.41 -5.14
CA ARG A 113 31.82 17.39 -4.39
C ARG A 113 32.93 16.65 -5.14
N ILE A 114 32.62 15.47 -5.68
CA ILE A 114 33.57 14.68 -6.47
C ILE A 114 33.94 15.41 -7.77
N SER A 115 32.97 16.04 -8.44
CA SER A 115 33.20 16.79 -9.67
C SER A 115 34.15 17.97 -9.44
N ASP A 116 33.96 18.71 -8.35
CA ASP A 116 34.85 19.81 -7.94
C ASP A 116 36.26 19.30 -7.62
N GLU A 117 36.38 18.15 -6.94
CA GLU A 117 37.67 17.52 -6.65
C GLU A 117 38.41 17.11 -7.93
N VAL A 118 37.68 16.51 -8.88
CA VAL A 118 38.21 16.15 -10.20
C VAL A 118 38.68 17.38 -10.97
N GLU A 119 37.89 18.46 -10.98
CA GLU A 119 38.26 19.71 -11.66
C GLU A 119 39.51 20.34 -11.01
N SER A 120 39.57 20.37 -9.68
CA SER A 120 40.74 20.86 -8.93
C SER A 120 42.00 20.06 -9.28
N LEU A 121 41.91 18.74 -9.30
CA LEU A 121 43.02 17.85 -9.64
C LEU A 121 43.47 18.03 -11.09
N LYS A 122 42.53 18.11 -12.04
CA LYS A 122 42.81 18.42 -13.44
C LYS A 122 43.52 19.76 -13.59
N GLY A 123 43.07 20.79 -12.88
CA GLY A 123 43.70 22.12 -12.89
C GLY A 123 45.15 22.09 -12.40
N LYS A 124 45.41 21.38 -11.29
CA LYS A 124 46.77 21.19 -10.75
C LYS A 124 47.67 20.42 -11.72
N TYR A 125 47.14 19.34 -12.31
CA TYR A 125 47.85 18.54 -13.30
C TYR A 125 48.23 19.37 -14.53
N GLU A 126 47.28 20.11 -15.09
CA GLU A 126 47.51 20.97 -16.26
C GLU A 126 48.53 22.08 -15.98
N ALA A 127 48.50 22.70 -14.79
CA ALA A 127 49.49 23.68 -14.40
C ALA A 127 50.91 23.08 -14.33
N LEU A 128 51.05 21.89 -13.75
CA LEU A 128 52.33 21.18 -13.65
C LEU A 128 52.84 20.75 -15.03
N ARG A 129 51.96 20.23 -15.88
CA ARG A 129 52.25 19.84 -17.26
C ARG A 129 52.76 21.04 -18.07
N LYS A 130 52.06 22.17 -18.03
CA LYS A 130 52.49 23.42 -18.68
C LYS A 130 53.86 23.89 -18.18
N PHE A 131 54.11 23.80 -16.88
CA PHE A 131 55.41 24.13 -16.31
C PHE A 131 56.52 23.21 -16.85
N ALA A 132 56.33 21.89 -16.83
CA ALA A 132 57.31 20.92 -17.35
C ALA A 132 57.64 21.17 -18.84
N LEU A 133 56.62 21.39 -19.67
CA LEU A 133 56.78 21.74 -21.08
C LEU A 133 57.58 23.05 -21.26
N SER A 134 57.26 24.09 -20.47
CA SER A 134 58.00 25.37 -20.53
C SER A 134 59.47 25.25 -20.16
N LYS A 135 59.79 24.33 -19.23
CA LYS A 135 61.15 24.06 -18.76
C LYS A 135 61.86 22.97 -19.57
N LYS A 136 61.23 22.44 -20.64
CA LYS A 136 61.73 21.33 -21.46
C LYS A 136 62.09 20.10 -20.62
N ILE A 137 61.35 19.86 -19.55
CA ILE A 137 61.46 18.64 -18.74
C ILE A 137 60.77 17.52 -19.54
N PRO A 138 61.46 16.42 -19.90
CA PRO A 138 60.84 15.31 -20.62
C PRO A 138 59.67 14.73 -19.82
N LEU A 139 58.51 14.60 -20.46
CA LEU A 139 57.35 13.94 -19.88
C LEU A 139 57.25 12.51 -20.45
N PRO A 140 56.88 11.53 -19.63
CA PRO A 140 56.51 10.21 -20.15
C PRO A 140 55.38 10.32 -21.18
N PRO A 141 55.37 9.48 -22.23
CA PRO A 141 54.42 9.58 -23.34
C PRO A 141 52.95 9.49 -22.90
N GLU A 142 52.65 8.79 -21.80
CA GLU A 142 51.31 8.74 -21.19
C GLU A 142 50.79 10.08 -20.65
N PHE A 143 51.66 11.09 -20.49
CA PHE A 143 51.32 12.44 -20.03
C PHE A 143 51.46 13.50 -21.14
N GLU A 144 51.79 13.09 -22.37
CA GLU A 144 51.90 13.99 -23.51
C GLU A 144 50.55 14.19 -24.22
N THR A 145 49.65 13.20 -24.16
CA THR A 145 48.38 13.17 -24.90
C THR A 145 47.15 12.99 -24.00
N THR A 146 46.36 14.05 -23.84
CA THR A 146 44.91 14.00 -23.62
C THR A 146 44.30 15.32 -24.09
#